data_AF-A0A3S1QGJ1-F1
#
_entry.id   AF-A0A3S1QGJ1-F1
#
_cell.length_a   1.000
_cell.length_b   1.000
_cell.length_c   1.000
_cell.angle_alpha   90.00
_cell.angle_beta   90.00
_cell.angle_gamma   90.00
#
_symmetry.space_group_name_H-M   'P 1'
#
loop_
_entity.id
_entity.type
_entity.pdbx_description
1 polymer ?
#
loop_
_entity_poly.entity_id
_entity_poly.type
_entity_poly.pdbx_seq_one_letter_code
_entity_poly.pdbx_strand_id
1 'polypeptide(L)'
;MSGASYRISGAGRFSQAKTARFSFDGQSYAGIEGDTLASALLANGVHLVGRSFKYHRPRGILSAGAEEPNALVEIRRDAARKTPNVRATVQELY
;
A
#
# COMPACT_ATOMS: atom_id res chain seq x y z
N MET A 1 -7.50 13.70 7.98
CA MET A 1 -8.95 13.67 7.74
C MET A 1 -9.39 12.22 7.85
N SER A 2 -10.37 11.91 8.69
CA SER A 2 -10.97 10.57 8.76
C SER A 2 -11.86 10.36 7.53
N GLY A 3 -11.22 10.14 6.37
CA GLY A 3 -11.92 9.73 5.16
C GLY A 3 -12.51 8.34 5.38
N ALA A 4 -13.75 8.14 4.98
CA ALA A 4 -14.40 6.84 5.03
C ALA A 4 -13.48 5.78 4.39
N SER A 5 -13.37 4.63 5.06
CA SER A 5 -12.61 3.49 4.54
C SER A 5 -13.27 3.00 3.25
N TYR A 6 -12.49 2.74 2.20
CA TYR A 6 -12.96 2.13 0.95
C TYR A 6 -13.14 0.61 1.08
N ARG A 7 -13.12 0.08 2.31
CA ARG A 7 -13.37 -1.34 2.58
C ARG A 7 -14.86 -1.65 2.59
N ILE A 8 -15.18 -2.86 2.17
CA ILE A 8 -16.51 -3.43 2.31
C ILE A 8 -16.71 -3.83 3.78
N SER A 9 -17.76 -3.32 4.41
CA SER A 9 -18.07 -3.63 5.81
C SER A 9 -18.33 -5.13 6.00
N GLY A 10 -17.73 -5.72 7.03
CA GLY A 10 -17.93 -7.14 7.39
C GLY A 10 -17.25 -8.16 6.47
N ALA A 11 -16.41 -7.73 5.51
CA ALA A 11 -15.72 -8.61 4.57
C ALA A 11 -14.19 -8.57 4.72
N GLY A 12 -13.51 -9.57 4.16
CA GLY A 12 -12.05 -9.69 4.16
C GLY A 12 -11.54 -10.74 5.16
N ARG A 13 -10.22 -10.97 5.15
CA ARG A 13 -9.58 -12.03 5.93
C ARG A 13 -9.25 -11.63 7.37
N PHE A 14 -9.26 -10.34 7.69
CA PHE A 14 -8.76 -9.81 8.95
C PHE A 14 -9.88 -9.09 9.72
N SER A 15 -10.76 -9.87 10.37
CA SER A 15 -11.93 -9.36 11.09
C SER A 15 -11.63 -8.86 12.52
N GLN A 16 -10.40 -9.09 13.03
CA GLN A 16 -9.99 -8.74 14.40
C GLN A 16 -8.54 -8.22 14.49
N ALA A 17 -7.96 -7.76 13.38
CA ALA A 17 -6.58 -7.33 13.37
C ALA A 17 -6.41 -5.89 13.89
N LYS A 18 -5.24 -5.63 14.48
CA LYS A 18 -4.90 -4.32 15.06
C LYS A 18 -4.70 -3.29 13.95
N THR A 19 -4.82 -2.01 14.32
CA THR A 19 -4.46 -0.92 13.42
C THR A 19 -2.93 -0.88 13.24
N ALA A 20 -2.47 -0.96 12.00
CA ALA A 20 -1.08 -0.73 11.62
C ALA A 20 -0.94 0.69 11.05
N ARG A 21 0.02 1.49 11.55
CA ARG A 21 0.26 2.85 11.05
C ARG A 21 1.44 2.84 10.10
N PHE A 22 1.31 3.53 8.98
CA PHE A 22 2.39 3.67 8.01
C PHE A 22 2.36 5.05 7.37
N SER A 23 3.42 5.39 6.64
CA SER A 23 3.49 6.61 5.83
C SER A 23 3.77 6.26 4.38
N PHE A 24 3.12 6.97 3.46
CA PHE A 24 3.37 6.86 2.03
C PHE A 24 3.42 8.27 1.42
N ASP A 25 4.47 8.57 0.67
CA ASP A 25 4.74 9.89 0.08
C ASP A 25 4.57 11.07 1.06
N GLY A 26 5.09 10.89 2.29
CA GLY A 26 5.07 11.91 3.35
C GLY A 26 3.73 12.06 4.06
N GLN A 27 2.69 11.31 3.68
CA GLN A 27 1.38 11.32 4.33
C GLN A 27 1.21 10.10 5.24
N SER A 28 0.60 10.30 6.41
CA SER A 28 0.30 9.21 7.34
C SER A 28 -1.04 8.54 7.03
N TYR A 29 -1.04 7.21 7.07
CA TYR A 29 -2.21 6.37 6.82
C TYR A 29 -2.37 5.33 7.92
N ALA A 30 -3.58 4.77 8.00
CA ALA A 30 -3.90 3.63 8.84
C ALA A 30 -4.29 2.44 7.95
N GLY A 31 -3.71 1.29 8.24
CA GLY A 31 -4.08 0.00 7.69
C GLY A 31 -4.45 -0.97 8.80
N ILE A 32 -4.58 -2.24 8.42
CA ILE A 32 -4.84 -3.35 9.33
C ILE A 32 -3.60 -4.24 9.32
N GLU A 33 -3.17 -4.71 10.48
CA GLU A 33 -2.06 -5.67 10.59
C GLU A 33 -2.35 -6.91 9.71
N GLY A 34 -1.39 -7.30 8.87
CA GLY A 34 -1.55 -8.36 7.86
C GLY A 34 -2.06 -7.89 6.48
N ASP A 35 -2.48 -6.62 6.34
CA ASP A 35 -2.62 -6.02 5.00
C ASP A 35 -1.29 -6.05 4.25
N THR A 36 -1.37 -6.02 2.93
CA THR A 36 -0.25 -5.57 2.10
C THR A 36 -0.30 -4.05 1.97
N LEU A 37 0.83 -3.42 1.69
CA LEU A 37 0.85 -1.97 1.42
C LEU A 37 -0.15 -1.62 0.31
N ALA A 38 -0.28 -2.46 -0.72
CA ALA A 38 -1.26 -2.28 -1.77
C ALA A 38 -2.71 -2.29 -1.25
N SER A 39 -3.10 -3.29 -0.45
CA SER A 39 -4.47 -3.35 0.09
C SER A 39 -4.77 -2.19 1.04
N ALA A 40 -3.79 -1.77 1.83
CA ALA A 40 -3.91 -0.63 2.72
C ALA A 40 -4.04 0.71 1.97
N LEU A 41 -3.27 0.91 0.90
CA LEU A 41 -3.39 2.10 0.04
C LEU A 41 -4.76 2.18 -0.62
N LEU A 42 -5.27 1.07 -1.18
CA LEU A 42 -6.61 1.01 -1.77
C LEU A 42 -7.69 1.28 -0.73
N ALA A 43 -7.56 0.75 0.49
CA ALA A 43 -8.49 1.02 1.58
C ALA A 43 -8.55 2.50 1.99
N ASN A 44 -7.47 3.25 1.74
CA ASN A 44 -7.37 4.69 1.97
C ASN A 44 -7.65 5.52 0.69
N GLY A 45 -8.12 4.90 -0.39
CA GLY A 45 -8.47 5.60 -1.64
C GLY A 45 -7.27 6.00 -2.50
N VAL A 46 -6.08 5.47 -2.22
CA VAL A 46 -4.88 5.76 -3.01
C VAL A 46 -4.81 4.81 -4.20
N HIS A 47 -5.16 5.32 -5.38
CA HIS A 47 -5.10 4.57 -6.64
C HIS A 47 -3.88 4.92 -7.49
N LEU A 48 -3.32 6.13 -7.35
CA LEU A 48 -2.11 6.54 -8.05
C LEU A 48 -0.90 6.23 -7.18
N VAL A 49 -0.08 5.25 -7.59
CA VAL A 49 1.09 4.79 -6.84
C VAL A 49 2.40 5.18 -7.54
N GLY A 50 2.33 5.50 -8.83
CA GLY A 50 3.49 5.97 -9.57
C GLY A 50 3.16 6.37 -11.00
N ARG A 51 4.22 6.58 -11.79
CA ARG A 51 4.12 6.87 -13.22
C ARG A 51 5.04 5.96 -14.01
N SER A 52 4.60 5.52 -15.18
CA SER A 52 5.39 4.63 -16.04
C SER A 52 6.72 5.29 -16.44
N PHE A 53 7.82 4.55 -16.39
CA PHE A 53 9.17 5.05 -16.70
C PHE A 53 9.27 5.79 -18.05
N LYS A 54 8.79 5.20 -19.15
CA LYS A 54 8.98 5.78 -20.49
C LYS A 54 8.05 6.94 -20.81
N TYR A 55 6.77 6.83 -20.44
CA TYR A 55 5.72 7.74 -20.92
C TYR A 55 5.09 8.61 -19.82
N HIS A 56 5.59 8.51 -18.58
CA HIS A 56 5.06 9.22 -17.40
C HIS A 56 3.54 9.13 -17.19
N ARG A 57 2.90 8.09 -17.74
CA ARG A 57 1.46 7.85 -17.59
C ARG A 57 1.15 7.49 -16.13
N PRO A 58 0.06 8.02 -15.55
CA PRO A 58 -0.42 7.60 -14.23
C PRO A 58 -0.56 6.07 -14.16
N ARG A 59 -0.07 5.47 -13.08
CA ARG A 59 -0.18 4.03 -12.82
C ARG A 59 -0.67 3.77 -11.40
N GLY A 60 -1.56 2.80 -11.30
CA GLY A 60 -2.02 2.23 -10.03
C GLY A 60 -1.62 0.78 -9.89
N ILE A 61 -2.05 0.19 -8.78
CA ILE A 61 -1.96 -1.25 -8.51
C ILE A 61 -2.77 -2.00 -9.56
N LEU A 62 -2.19 -3.04 -10.16
CA LEU A 62 -2.82 -3.84 -11.21
C LEU A 62 -3.14 -5.26 -10.76
N SER A 63 -2.34 -5.82 -9.84
CA SER A 63 -2.43 -7.20 -9.39
C SER A 63 -2.43 -7.30 -7.86
N ALA A 64 -2.31 -8.51 -7.31
CA ALA A 64 -2.39 -8.77 -5.87
C ALA A 64 -1.26 -9.68 -5.34
N GLY A 65 -0.18 -9.85 -6.11
CA GLY A 65 0.93 -10.74 -5.78
C GLY A 65 2.26 -10.34 -6.41
N ALA A 66 3.15 -11.32 -6.57
CA ALA A 66 4.50 -11.12 -7.11
C ALA A 66 4.53 -10.67 -8.58
N GLU A 67 3.42 -10.83 -9.29
CA GLU A 67 3.23 -10.43 -10.68
C GLU A 67 2.96 -8.93 -10.87
N GLU A 68 2.88 -8.14 -9.79
CA GLU A 68 2.61 -6.69 -9.86
C GLU A 68 3.70 -5.94 -10.64
N PRO A 69 3.34 -5.23 -11.74
CA PRO A 69 4.32 -4.57 -12.60
C PRO A 69 4.46 -3.05 -12.35
N ASN A 70 3.51 -2.42 -11.67
CA ASN A 70 3.43 -0.96 -11.54
C ASN A 70 3.83 -0.45 -10.16
N ALA A 71 3.25 -1.02 -9.10
CA ALA A 71 3.35 -0.51 -7.73
C ALA A 71 4.66 -0.93 -7.04
N LEU A 72 5.78 -0.45 -7.58
CA LEU A 72 7.11 -0.62 -7.00
C LEU A 72 7.44 0.57 -6.09
N VAL A 73 7.86 0.28 -4.86
CA VAL A 73 8.09 1.28 -3.80
C VAL A 73 9.43 1.08 -3.12
N GLU A 74 9.94 2.13 -2.49
CA GLU A 74 11.02 2.03 -1.51
C GLU A 74 10.41 1.84 -0.11
N ILE A 75 10.83 0.79 0.58
CA ILE A 75 10.43 0.53 1.96
C ILE A 75 11.51 1.05 2.90
N ARG A 76 11.10 1.88 3.86
CA ARG A 76 11.97 2.42 4.91
C ARG A 76 11.49 1.91 6.26
N ARG A 77 12.33 1.14 6.96
CA ARG A 77 12.09 0.81 8.38
C ARG A 77 12.70 1.86 9.31
N ASP A 78 13.86 2.38 8.93
CA ASP A 78 14.53 3.51 9.59
C ASP A 78 15.50 4.21 8.62
N ALA A 79 16.38 5.08 9.14
CA ALA A 79 17.35 5.81 8.33
C ALA A 79 18.36 4.91 7.59
N ALA A 80 18.71 3.75 8.15
CA ALA A 80 19.74 2.85 7.64
C ALA A 80 19.17 1.73 6.76
N ARG A 81 17.91 1.33 6.99
CA ARG A 81 17.26 0.18 6.36
C ARG A 81 16.26 0.63 5.31
N LYS A 82 16.75 0.69 4.06
CA LYS A 82 15.96 1.05 2.87
C LYS A 82 16.06 -0.05 1.82
N THR A 83 14.92 -0.53 1.35
CA THR A 83 14.85 -1.54 0.29
C THR A 83 14.08 -0.97 -0.90
N PRO A 84 14.74 -0.74 -2.06
CA PRO A 84 14.08 -0.22 -3.25
C PRO A 84 13.35 -1.34 -4.02
N ASN A 85 12.48 -0.93 -4.94
CA ASN A 85 11.79 -1.80 -5.91
C ASN A 85 10.99 -2.95 -5.30
N VAL A 86 10.48 -2.76 -4.07
CA VAL A 86 9.57 -3.73 -3.44
C VAL A 86 8.18 -3.57 -4.05
N ARG A 87 7.51 -4.68 -4.35
CA ARG A 87 6.12 -4.64 -4.80
C ARG A 87 5.21 -4.37 -3.61
N ALA A 88 4.38 -3.35 -3.70
CA ALA A 88 3.43 -3.01 -2.63
C ALA A 88 2.47 -4.17 -2.30
N THR A 89 2.22 -5.05 -3.28
CA THR A 89 1.36 -6.24 -3.16
C THR A 89 1.94 -7.37 -2.33
N VAL A 90 3.23 -7.34 -1.99
CA VAL A 90 3.88 -8.38 -1.16
C VAL A 90 4.50 -7.83 0.12
N GLN A 91 4.53 -6.50 0.28
CA GLN A 91 4.99 -5.88 1.52
C GLN A 91 3.86 -5.88 2.54
N GLU A 92 3.97 -6.71 3.56
CA GLU A 92 3.01 -6.75 4.67
C GLU A 92 3.19 -5.55 5.62
N LEU A 93 2.08 -5.10 6.22
CA LEU A 93 2.05 -4.16 7.32
C LEU A 93 2.08 -4.91 8.66
N TYR A 94 2.95 -4.46 9.56
CA TYR A 94 3.15 -4.95 10.92
C TYR A 94 3.42 -3.78 11.88
#